data_AF-A0A932RDU5-F1
#
_entry.id   AF-A0A932RDU5-F1
#
_cell.length_a   1.000
_cell.length_b   1.000
_cell.length_c   1.000
_cell.angle_alpha   90.00
_cell.angle_beta   90.00
_cell.angle_gamma   90.00
#
_symmetry.space_group_name_H-M   'P 1'
#
loop_
_entity.id
_entity.type
_entity.pdbx_description
1 polymer ?
#
loop_
_entity_poly.entity_id
_entity_poly.type
_entity_poly.pdbx_seq_one_letter_code
_entity_poly.pdbx_strand_id
1 'polypeptide(L)'
;MKTPPRLTGNIEFVQDKDRIIIAGDPEGLRSFAEMLNWLANVDQGSIKNMPDGEREHIHLSPGTHISYNSRETEICRLDSRGTGDFPESYKSV
;
A
#
# COMPACT_ATOMS: atom_id res chain seq x y z
N MET A 1 8.30 14.26 -8.65
CA MET A 1 7.91 13.07 -7.86
C MET A 1 6.50 12.68 -8.29
N LYS A 2 6.26 11.44 -8.70
CA LYS A 2 4.90 11.01 -9.05
C LYS A 2 4.17 10.73 -7.74
N THR A 3 3.13 11.50 -7.45
CA THR A 3 2.18 11.22 -6.37
C THR A 3 1.60 9.81 -6.52
N PRO A 4 1.26 9.12 -5.41
CA PRO A 4 0.57 7.84 -5.47
C PRO A 4 -0.74 7.98 -6.27
N PRO A 5 -1.08 7.00 -7.12
CA PRO A 5 -2.36 7.01 -7.82
C PRO A 5 -3.50 6.93 -6.80
N ARG A 6 -4.63 7.55 -7.11
CA ARG A 6 -5.83 7.45 -6.28
C ARG A 6 -6.59 6.18 -6.64
N LEU A 7 -7.17 5.54 -5.64
CA LEU A 7 -8.15 4.48 -5.87
C LEU A 7 -9.40 5.09 -6.51
N THR A 8 -9.98 4.37 -7.46
CA THR A 8 -11.25 4.69 -8.12
C THR A 8 -12.15 3.45 -8.15
N GLY A 9 -13.41 3.59 -8.54
CA GLY A 9 -14.39 2.50 -8.42
C GLY A 9 -14.64 2.08 -6.97
N ASN A 10 -15.13 0.85 -6.77
CA ASN A 10 -15.38 0.29 -5.46
C ASN A 10 -14.32 -0.74 -5.09
N ILE A 11 -13.68 -0.56 -3.94
CA ILE A 11 -12.76 -1.54 -3.35
C ILE A 11 -12.89 -1.57 -1.83
N GLU A 12 -12.74 -2.75 -1.27
CA GLU A 12 -12.96 -3.08 0.12
C GLU A 12 -11.81 -3.96 0.66
N PHE A 13 -11.36 -3.63 1.87
CA PHE A 13 -10.33 -4.36 2.61
C PHE A 13 -10.91 -4.84 3.94
N VAL A 14 -11.14 -6.14 4.09
CA VAL A 14 -11.82 -6.71 5.26
C VAL A 14 -10.98 -7.83 5.87
N GLN A 15 -10.87 -7.85 7.20
CA GLN A 15 -10.35 -9.00 7.93
C GLN A 15 -11.51 -9.95 8.26
N ASP A 16 -11.48 -11.17 7.73
CA ASP A 16 -12.37 -12.27 8.12
C ASP A 16 -11.54 -13.37 8.78
N LYS A 17 -11.72 -13.59 10.09
CA LYS A 17 -11.01 -14.62 10.86
C LYS A 17 -9.50 -14.65 10.57
N ASP A 18 -9.05 -15.63 9.82
CA ASP A 18 -7.67 -15.96 9.47
C ASP A 18 -7.22 -15.45 8.09
N ARG A 19 -8.04 -14.64 7.40
CA ARG A 19 -7.73 -14.10 6.07
C ARG A 19 -8.05 -12.62 5.93
N ILE A 20 -7.27 -11.99 5.05
CA ILE A 20 -7.55 -10.66 4.52
C ILE A 20 -8.29 -10.84 3.20
N ILE A 21 -9.42 -10.17 3.05
CA ILE A 21 -10.22 -10.12 1.84
C ILE A 21 -10.00 -8.74 1.21
N ILE A 22 -9.52 -8.75 -0.03
CA ILE A 22 -9.48 -7.56 -0.88
C ILE A 22 -10.47 -7.81 -2.01
N ALA A 23 -11.56 -7.08 -2.02
CA ALA A 23 -12.66 -7.24 -2.97
C ALA A 23 -12.98 -5.91 -3.64
N GLY A 24 -13.43 -5.94 -4.89
CA GLY A 24 -13.81 -4.72 -5.58
C GLY A 24 -14.48 -5.01 -6.91
N ASP A 25 -15.02 -3.96 -7.52
CA ASP A 25 -15.42 -4.01 -8.92
C ASP A 25 -14.17 -4.01 -9.83
N PRO A 26 -14.31 -4.27 -11.14
CA PRO A 26 -13.16 -4.31 -12.04
C PRO A 26 -12.35 -3.01 -12.06
N GLU A 27 -12.95 -1.85 -11.80
CA GLU A 27 -12.26 -0.57 -11.76
C GLU A 27 -11.44 -0.42 -10.46
N GLY A 28 -12.04 -0.73 -9.31
CA GLY A 28 -11.38 -0.76 -8.01
C GLY A 28 -10.17 -1.67 -7.96
N LEU A 29 -10.32 -2.90 -8.47
CA LEU A 29 -9.21 -3.85 -8.51
C LEU A 29 -8.08 -3.40 -9.45
N ARG A 30 -8.40 -2.76 -10.59
CA ARG A 30 -7.38 -2.22 -11.50
C ARG A 30 -6.65 -1.02 -10.88
N SER A 31 -7.37 -0.08 -10.28
CA SER A 31 -6.73 1.08 -9.63
C SER A 31 -5.87 0.67 -8.44
N PHE A 32 -6.26 -0.37 -7.71
CA PHE A 32 -5.42 -0.96 -6.67
C PHE A 32 -4.15 -1.62 -7.23
N ALA A 33 -4.25 -2.37 -8.33
CA ALA A 33 -3.07 -2.91 -9.01
C ALA A 33 -2.12 -1.81 -9.49
N GLU A 34 -2.64 -0.68 -9.98
CA GLU A 34 -1.84 0.50 -10.34
C GLU A 34 -1.13 1.11 -9.12
N MET A 35 -1.80 1.16 -7.97
CA MET A 35 -1.20 1.60 -6.71
C MET A 35 -0.06 0.68 -6.25
N LEU A 36 -0.26 -0.64 -6.31
CA LEU A 36 0.78 -1.62 -6.00
C LEU A 36 1.98 -1.49 -6.95
N ASN A 37 1.71 -1.31 -8.24
CA ASN A 37 2.77 -1.07 -9.23
C ASN A 37 3.51 0.25 -8.97
N TRP A 38 2.81 1.31 -8.54
CA TRP A 38 3.48 2.55 -8.16
C TRP A 38 4.41 2.34 -6.96
N LEU A 39 3.95 1.69 -5.89
CA LEU A 39 4.78 1.38 -4.72
C LEU A 39 6.00 0.53 -5.09
N ALA A 40 5.83 -0.48 -5.94
CA ALA A 40 6.92 -1.34 -6.40
C ALA A 40 8.01 -0.57 -7.18
N ASN A 41 7.61 0.46 -7.93
CA ASN A 41 8.50 1.20 -8.83
C ASN A 41 8.96 2.55 -8.25
N VAL A 42 8.45 2.98 -7.10
CA VAL A 42 8.87 4.26 -6.50
C VAL A 42 10.33 4.18 -6.08
N ASP A 43 11.11 5.16 -6.53
CA ASP A 43 12.48 5.36 -6.06
C ASP A 43 12.42 6.08 -4.71
N GLN A 44 12.48 5.29 -3.62
CA GLN A 44 12.46 5.79 -2.25
C GLN A 44 13.61 6.78 -1.96
N GLY A 45 14.75 6.66 -2.64
CA GLY A 45 15.89 7.56 -2.49
C GLY A 45 15.63 8.96 -3.03
N SER A 46 14.73 9.07 -4.01
CA SER A 46 14.31 10.36 -4.59
C SER A 46 13.28 11.13 -3.75
N ILE A 47 12.71 10.50 -2.71
CA ILE A 47 11.65 11.10 -1.88
C ILE A 47 12.25 12.17 -0.97
N LYS A 48 11.77 13.41 -1.09
CA LYS A 48 12.31 14.50 -0.28
C LYS A 48 11.90 14.31 1.19
N ASN A 49 12.86 14.48 2.11
CA ASN A 49 12.67 14.41 3.57
C ASN A 49 12.31 13.04 4.14
N MET A 50 12.49 11.95 3.41
CA MET A 50 12.37 10.60 3.96
C MET A 50 13.73 10.17 4.54
N PRO A 51 13.84 9.89 5.85
CA PRO A 51 15.06 9.36 6.47
C PRO A 51 15.46 7.99 5.92
N ASP A 52 16.75 7.68 5.99
CA ASP A 52 17.22 6.31 5.77
C ASP A 52 16.67 5.40 6.88
N GLY A 53 16.26 4.17 6.51
CA GLY A 53 15.57 3.23 7.41
C GLY A 53 14.05 3.30 7.36
N GLU A 54 13.46 4.38 6.84
CA GLU A 54 12.00 4.51 6.64
C GLU A 54 11.52 3.74 5.41
N ARG A 55 10.19 3.59 5.27
CA ARG A 55 9.53 2.87 4.16
C ARG A 55 8.40 3.68 3.57
N GLU A 56 8.31 3.69 2.23
CA GLU A 56 7.20 4.33 1.55
C GLU A 56 5.93 3.53 1.80
N HIS A 57 4.87 4.25 2.18
CA HIS A 57 3.61 3.65 2.57
C HIS A 57 2.42 4.55 2.25
N ILE A 58 1.27 3.94 2.03
CA ILE A 58 0.01 4.60 1.70
C ILE A 58 -1.03 4.23 2.76
N HIS A 59 -1.63 5.24 3.37
CA HIS A 59 -2.73 5.09 4.32
C HIS A 59 -4.08 5.16 3.60
N LEU A 60 -4.89 4.11 3.75
CA LEU A 60 -6.23 3.99 3.18
C LEU A 60 -7.28 3.99 4.30
N SER A 61 -8.02 5.09 4.38
CA SER A 61 -9.05 5.27 5.40
C SER A 61 -10.45 4.95 4.87
N PRO A 62 -11.26 4.18 5.62
CA PRO A 62 -12.64 3.87 5.26
C PRO A 62 -13.48 5.14 5.03
N GLY A 63 -14.34 5.10 4.01
CA GLY A 63 -15.19 6.23 3.64
C GLY A 63 -14.47 7.38 2.92
N THR A 64 -13.14 7.34 2.83
CA THR A 64 -12.32 8.35 2.16
C THR A 64 -11.61 7.77 0.93
N HIS A 65 -10.88 6.67 1.12
CA HIS A 65 -10.10 6.01 0.06
C HIS A 65 -10.68 4.66 -0.35
N ILE A 66 -11.37 3.98 0.58
CA ILE A 66 -11.90 2.61 0.45
C ILE A 66 -13.32 2.55 1.02
N SER A 67 -14.05 1.44 0.77
CA SER A 67 -15.43 1.27 1.23
C SER A 67 -15.60 1.52 2.74
N TYR A 68 -16.77 1.99 3.17
CA TYR A 68 -17.05 2.29 4.58
C TYR A 68 -16.90 1.10 5.53
N ASN A 69 -17.14 -0.12 5.05
CA ASN A 69 -17.01 -1.34 5.87
C ASN A 69 -15.58 -1.89 5.88
N SER A 70 -14.66 -1.26 5.14
CA SER A 70 -13.26 -1.64 5.16
C SER A 70 -12.63 -1.38 6.53
N ARG A 71 -11.51 -2.05 6.79
CA ARG A 71 -10.59 -1.71 7.87
C ARG A 71 -9.63 -0.62 7.40
N GLU A 72 -9.23 0.25 8.32
CA GLU A 72 -8.06 1.12 8.12
C GLU A 72 -6.88 0.24 7.67
N THR A 73 -6.28 0.58 6.53
CA THR A 73 -5.29 -0.27 5.87
C THR A 73 -4.09 0.56 5.46
N GLU A 74 -2.89 0.05 5.75
CA GLU A 74 -1.64 0.59 5.24
C GLU A 74 -1.05 -0.38 4.23
N ILE A 75 -0.59 0.15 3.09
CA ILE A 75 0.14 -0.62 2.09
C ILE A 75 1.53 -0.01 2.00
N CYS A 76 2.56 -0.81 2.26
CA CYS A 76 3.93 -0.31 2.40
C CYS A 76 4.97 -1.17 1.66
N ARG A 77 6.09 -0.54 1.36
CA ARG A 77 7.33 -1.26 1.02
C ARG A 77 7.86 -1.94 2.27
N LEU A 78 8.37 -3.16 2.12
CA LEU A 78 9.01 -3.86 3.23
C LEU A 78 10.49 -3.49 3.35
N ASP A 79 11.16 -3.23 2.23
CA ASP A 79 12.54 -2.78 2.19
C ASP A 79 12.65 -1.29 2.54
N SER A 80 13.57 -0.95 3.44
CA SER A 80 13.82 0.43 3.85
C SER A 80 14.57 1.23 2.79
N ARG A 81 14.31 2.53 2.76
CA ARG A 81 15.13 3.51 2.05
C ARG A 81 16.59 3.44 2.50
N GLY A 82 17.50 3.56 1.52
CA GLY A 82 18.94 3.70 1.74
C GLY A 82 19.63 2.36 1.95
N THR A 83 19.11 1.53 2.87
CA THR A 83 19.74 0.26 3.23
C THR A 83 19.15 -0.94 2.49
N GLY A 84 17.87 -0.88 2.09
CA GLY A 84 17.16 -2.03 1.50
C GLY A 84 16.84 -3.13 2.51
N ASP A 85 16.96 -2.85 3.80
CA ASP A 85 16.75 -3.83 4.86
C ASP A 85 15.28 -4.14 5.05
N PHE A 86 14.99 -5.43 5.27
CA PHE A 86 13.68 -5.90 5.71
C PHE A 86 13.62 -5.91 7.24
N PRO A 87 12.41 -5.85 7.85
CA PRO A 87 12.26 -6.04 9.28
C PRO A 87 12.89 -7.35 9.75
N GLU A 88 13.46 -7.40 10.97
CA GLU A 88 14.13 -8.61 11.49
C GLU A 88 13.21 -9.85 11.51
N SER A 89 11.89 -9.64 11.66
CA SER A 89 10.88 -10.69 11.65
C SER A 89 10.52 -11.20 10.25
N TYR A 90 11.00 -10.54 9.20
CA TYR A 90 10.73 -10.92 7.82
C TYR A 90 11.45 -12.23 7.47
N LYS A 91 10.68 -13.20 6.98
CA LYS A 91 11.19 -14.47 6.45
C LYS A 91 10.64 -14.63 5.05
N SER A 92 11.54 -14.77 4.07
CA SER A 92 11.15 -15.17 2.71
C SER A 92 10.66 -16.62 2.73
N VAL A 93 9.59 -16.90 1.97
CA VAL A 93 9.12 -18.26 1.68
C VAL A 93 9.79 -18.83 0.44
#